data_AF-A0A2E5JFS7-F1
#
_entry.id   AF-A0A2E5JFS7-F1
#
_cell.length_a   1.000
_cell.length_b   1.000
_cell.length_c   1.000
_cell.angle_alpha   90.00
_cell.angle_beta   90.00
_cell.angle_gamma   90.00
#
_symmetry.space_group_name_H-M   'P 1'
#
loop_
_entity.id
_entity.type
_entity.pdbx_description
1 polymer ?
#
loop_
_entity_poly.entity_id
_entity_poly.type
_entity_poly.pdbx_seq_one_letter_code
_entity_poly.pdbx_strand_id
1 'polypeptide(L)'
;MNKIIIAILLSSLSFTSFAMAQTSVLQKVESISEIKTNEDLKSAYETLSSAVKELDKKKETEKLEVAILKGYATVSKKDESLVGLEDFAPYFKKHKAKLTTLAKKHLSKDEAEAVLFGLNAMSENVDLGNDPSVKK
;
A
#
# COMPACT_ATOMS: atom_id res chain seq x y z
N MET A 1 25.75 12.52 -66.76
CA MET A 1 26.28 12.94 -65.44
C MET A 1 25.12 13.41 -64.58
N ASN A 2 24.87 12.70 -63.47
CA ASN A 2 24.38 13.14 -62.15
C ASN A 2 23.35 14.31 -62.10
N LYS A 3 22.22 14.25 -61.38
CA LYS A 3 22.02 13.84 -59.96
C LYS A 3 20.52 13.51 -59.76
N ILE A 4 20.19 12.29 -59.32
CA ILE A 4 19.75 11.94 -57.95
C ILE A 4 18.47 12.69 -57.52
N ILE A 5 17.32 12.03 -57.66
CA ILE A 5 16.14 12.26 -56.83
C ILE A 5 15.94 10.97 -56.04
N ILE A 6 16.56 10.88 -54.86
CA ILE A 6 16.31 9.81 -53.91
C ILE A 6 15.18 10.28 -53.00
N ALA A 7 14.09 9.53 -53.05
CA ALA A 7 12.96 9.62 -52.14
C ALA A 7 13.45 9.40 -50.70
N ILE A 8 13.20 10.38 -49.82
CA ILE A 8 13.21 10.15 -48.38
C ILE A 8 11.77 10.40 -47.93
N LEU A 9 10.98 9.31 -47.92
CA LEU A 9 9.79 9.24 -47.09
C LEU A 9 10.27 9.36 -45.64
N LEU A 10 10.20 10.59 -45.09
CA LEU A 10 10.17 10.79 -43.64
C LEU A 10 8.83 10.27 -43.12
N SER A 11 8.72 8.95 -42.99
CA SER A 11 7.76 8.33 -42.09
C SER A 11 8.48 8.11 -40.78
N SER A 12 8.70 9.21 -40.06
CA SER A 12 8.98 9.20 -38.64
C SER A 12 7.81 8.54 -37.92
N LEU A 13 7.85 7.20 -37.85
CA LEU A 13 7.10 6.40 -36.88
C LEU A 13 7.61 6.85 -35.52
N SER A 14 6.91 7.87 -35.05
CA SER A 14 7.15 8.61 -33.85
C SER A 14 7.07 7.62 -32.72
N PHE A 15 8.19 7.49 -32.01
CA PHE A 15 8.31 7.10 -30.61
C PHE A 15 7.05 6.43 -30.05
N THR A 16 7.05 5.10 -29.95
CA THR A 16 6.38 4.43 -28.85
C THR A 16 7.10 4.84 -27.56
N SER A 17 6.92 6.10 -27.18
CA SER A 17 7.06 6.55 -25.80
C SER A 17 6.13 5.64 -25.02
N PHE A 18 6.69 4.61 -24.38
CA PHE A 18 6.08 4.00 -23.21
C PHE A 18 5.81 5.15 -22.25
N ALA A 19 4.62 5.75 -22.34
CA ALA A 19 4.03 6.40 -21.21
C ALA A 19 3.88 5.28 -20.19
N MET A 20 4.88 5.13 -19.31
CA MET A 20 4.70 4.42 -18.05
C MET A 20 3.56 5.16 -17.36
N ALA A 21 2.33 4.66 -17.56
CA ALA A 21 1.17 5.18 -16.88
C ALA A 21 1.51 5.12 -15.39
N GLN A 22 1.60 6.29 -14.77
CA GLN A 22 1.91 6.38 -13.36
C GLN A 22 0.74 5.76 -12.59
N THR A 23 0.82 4.45 -12.31
CA THR A 23 -0.22 3.73 -11.60
C THR A 23 -0.39 4.37 -10.24
N SER A 24 -1.61 4.79 -9.92
CA SER A 24 -1.90 5.45 -8.65
C SER A 24 -1.64 4.51 -7.48
N VAL A 25 -1.25 5.06 -6.33
CA VAL A 25 -1.01 4.30 -5.09
C VAL A 25 -2.23 3.43 -4.74
N LEU A 26 -3.43 3.98 -4.90
CA LEU A 26 -4.69 3.27 -4.67
C LEU A 26 -4.80 2.01 -5.54
N GLN A 27 -4.56 2.11 -6.85
CA GLN A 27 -4.61 0.97 -7.76
C GLN A 27 -3.58 -0.10 -7.42
N LYS A 28 -2.38 0.30 -6.97
CA LYS A 28 -1.35 -0.66 -6.53
C LYS A 28 -1.83 -1.45 -5.31
N VAL A 29 -2.43 -0.79 -4.32
CA VAL A 29 -2.98 -1.48 -3.14
C VAL A 29 -4.17 -2.37 -3.52
N GLU A 30 -5.07 -1.89 -4.38
CA GLU A 30 -6.24 -2.65 -4.85
C GLU A 30 -5.85 -3.91 -5.65
N SER A 31 -4.64 -3.97 -6.20
CA SER A 31 -4.13 -5.15 -6.89
C SER A 31 -3.73 -6.31 -5.95
N ILE A 32 -3.61 -6.05 -4.64
CA ILE A 32 -3.35 -7.06 -3.61
C ILE A 32 -4.63 -7.89 -3.39
N SER A 33 -4.77 -8.96 -4.16
CA SER A 33 -5.98 -9.80 -4.16
C SER A 33 -5.76 -11.20 -3.59
N GLU A 34 -4.62 -11.81 -3.87
CA GLU A 34 -4.27 -13.15 -3.40
C GLU A 34 -2.75 -13.27 -3.22
N ILE A 35 -2.31 -13.94 -2.15
CA ILE A 35 -0.89 -14.14 -1.84
C ILE A 35 -0.58 -15.63 -1.85
N LYS A 36 0.15 -16.09 -2.88
CA LYS A 36 0.46 -17.51 -3.08
C LYS A 36 1.85 -17.85 -2.58
N THR A 37 2.79 -16.94 -2.81
CA THR A 37 4.22 -17.12 -2.52
C THR A 37 4.71 -16.14 -1.45
N ASN A 38 5.92 -16.40 -0.91
CA ASN A 38 6.57 -15.46 0.00
C ASN A 38 7.05 -14.18 -0.72
N GLU A 39 7.31 -14.26 -2.03
CA GLU A 39 7.65 -13.08 -2.84
C GLU A 39 6.44 -12.15 -3.02
N ASP A 40 5.25 -12.73 -3.21
CA ASP A 40 3.98 -11.98 -3.23
C ASP A 40 3.74 -11.28 -1.88
N LEU A 41 4.01 -12.00 -0.78
CA LEU A 41 3.84 -11.48 0.59
C LEU A 41 4.74 -10.26 0.82
N LYS A 42 6.02 -10.37 0.46
CA LYS A 42 6.98 -9.28 0.55
C LYS A 42 6.54 -8.08 -0.29
N SER A 43 6.14 -8.32 -1.54
CA SER A 43 5.68 -7.26 -2.45
C SER A 43 4.41 -6.56 -1.95
N ALA A 44 3.50 -7.31 -1.34
CA ALA A 44 2.30 -6.76 -0.70
C ALA A 44 2.65 -5.84 0.47
N TYR A 45 3.57 -6.26 1.37
CA TYR A 45 4.04 -5.41 2.46
C TYR A 45 4.75 -4.15 1.98
N GLU A 46 5.62 -4.24 0.98
CA GLU A 46 6.28 -3.06 0.40
C GLU A 46 5.29 -2.07 -0.22
N THR A 47 4.25 -2.60 -0.88
CA THR A 47 3.16 -1.80 -1.46
C THR A 47 2.34 -1.11 -0.37
N LEU A 48 1.99 -1.83 0.70
CA LEU A 48 1.23 -1.28 1.83
C LEU A 48 2.03 -0.22 2.60
N SER A 49 3.31 -0.48 2.91
CA SER A 49 4.21 0.49 3.54
C SER A 49 4.30 1.79 2.73
N SER A 50 4.46 1.67 1.41
CA SER A 50 4.48 2.82 0.51
C SER A 50 3.16 3.58 0.51
N ALA A 51 2.03 2.86 0.54
CA ALA A 51 0.71 3.45 0.57
C ALA A 51 0.42 4.21 1.86
N VAL A 52 0.83 3.67 3.02
CA VAL A 52 0.71 4.34 4.32
C VAL A 52 1.52 5.64 4.34
N LYS A 53 2.77 5.62 3.86
CA LYS A 53 3.61 6.83 3.74
C LYS A 53 2.98 7.90 2.85
N GLU A 54 2.27 7.50 1.81
CA GLU A 54 1.57 8.44 0.92
C GLU A 54 0.27 8.97 1.54
N LEU A 55 -0.36 8.19 2.40
CA LEU A 55 -1.54 8.57 3.16
C LEU A 55 -1.21 9.68 4.17
N ASP A 56 -0.02 9.64 4.78
CA ASP A 56 0.50 10.70 5.66
C ASP A 56 0.82 12.02 4.91
N LYS A 57 1.20 11.94 3.62
CA LYS A 57 1.61 13.12 2.83
C LYS A 57 0.45 13.83 2.13
N LYS A 58 -0.63 13.11 1.82
CA LYS A 58 -1.77 13.64 1.07
C LYS A 58 -2.93 13.92 2.02
N LYS A 59 -3.81 14.86 1.65
CA LYS A 59 -5.12 14.95 2.33
C LYS A 59 -5.82 13.61 2.14
N GLU A 60 -6.11 12.98 3.27
CA GLU A 60 -6.69 11.66 3.44
C GLU A 60 -7.78 11.37 2.41
N THR A 61 -7.63 10.29 1.64
CA THR A 61 -8.75 9.74 0.87
C THR A 61 -9.23 8.48 1.59
N GLU A 62 -10.49 8.51 2.05
CA GLU A 62 -11.14 7.36 2.70
C GLU A 62 -11.00 6.07 1.89
N LYS A 63 -10.99 6.21 0.56
CA LYS A 63 -10.74 5.09 -0.37
C LYS A 63 -9.39 4.42 -0.14
N LEU A 64 -8.32 5.18 0.08
CA LEU A 64 -6.99 4.61 0.31
C LEU A 64 -6.90 3.95 1.69
N GLU A 65 -7.54 4.52 2.72
CA GLU A 65 -7.61 3.91 4.06
C GLU A 65 -8.30 2.54 3.99
N VAL A 66 -9.44 2.46 3.30
CA VAL A 66 -10.18 1.21 3.09
C VAL A 66 -9.37 0.21 2.27
N ALA A 67 -8.67 0.67 1.23
CA ALA A 67 -7.83 -0.20 0.42
C ALA A 67 -6.67 -0.79 1.25
N ILE A 68 -6.01 0.01 2.09
CA ILE A 68 -4.93 -0.46 2.98
C ILE A 68 -5.46 -1.48 3.99
N LEU A 69 -6.62 -1.21 4.62
CA LEU A 69 -7.27 -2.16 5.53
C LEU A 69 -7.57 -3.51 4.86
N LYS A 70 -8.09 -3.47 3.63
CA LYS A 70 -8.34 -4.69 2.83
C LYS A 70 -7.05 -5.40 2.44
N GLY A 71 -6.01 -4.66 2.07
CA GLY A 71 -4.71 -5.25 1.74
C GLY A 71 -4.11 -6.00 2.93
N TYR A 72 -4.15 -5.42 4.14
CA TYR A 72 -3.71 -6.13 5.35
C TYR A 72 -4.60 -7.32 5.71
N ALA A 73 -5.91 -7.26 5.48
CA ALA A 73 -6.80 -8.42 5.65
C ALA A 73 -6.49 -9.55 4.64
N THR A 74 -6.10 -9.22 3.41
CA THR A 74 -5.63 -10.22 2.43
C THR A 74 -4.32 -10.84 2.89
N VAL A 75 -3.38 -10.03 3.37
CA VAL A 75 -2.09 -10.47 3.89
C VAL A 75 -2.25 -11.38 5.10
N SER A 76 -3.16 -11.06 6.04
CA SER A 76 -3.35 -11.82 7.28
C SER A 76 -3.78 -13.27 7.06
N LYS A 77 -4.36 -13.59 5.89
CA LYS A 77 -4.74 -14.97 5.51
C LYS A 77 -3.53 -15.86 5.24
N LYS A 78 -2.38 -15.26 4.91
CA LYS A 78 -1.12 -15.95 4.63
C LYS A 78 -0.11 -15.82 5.77
N ASP A 79 -0.08 -14.65 6.40
CA ASP A 79 0.81 -14.32 7.51
C ASP A 79 0.01 -13.75 8.69
N GLU A 80 -0.33 -14.62 9.64
CA GLU A 80 -1.07 -14.26 10.85
C GLU A 80 -0.27 -13.35 11.79
N SER A 81 1.07 -13.33 11.66
CA SER A 81 1.94 -12.50 12.51
C SER A 81 1.81 -11.02 12.21
N LEU A 82 1.39 -10.67 10.98
CA LEU A 82 1.09 -9.30 10.55
C LEU A 82 2.23 -8.30 10.84
N VAL A 83 3.49 -8.75 10.79
CA VAL A 83 4.68 -7.95 11.16
C VAL A 83 4.74 -6.61 10.43
N GLY A 84 4.27 -6.54 9.17
CA GLY A 84 4.23 -5.26 8.43
C GLY A 84 3.16 -4.25 8.85
N LEU A 85 2.37 -4.48 9.91
CA LEU A 85 1.43 -3.49 10.46
C LEU A 85 2.10 -2.35 11.22
N GLU A 86 3.37 -2.52 11.60
CA GLU A 86 4.17 -1.52 12.33
C GLU A 86 4.17 -0.15 11.63
N ASP A 87 4.25 -0.13 10.29
CA ASP A 87 4.21 1.10 9.51
C ASP A 87 2.85 1.80 9.60
N PHE A 88 1.75 1.04 9.72
CA PHE A 88 0.39 1.57 9.76
C PHE A 88 -0.09 1.92 11.17
N ALA A 89 0.53 1.34 12.20
CA ALA A 89 0.15 1.52 13.60
C ALA A 89 0.20 2.99 14.09
N PRO A 90 1.21 3.83 13.74
CA PRO A 90 1.24 5.24 14.11
C PRO A 90 0.08 6.03 13.51
N TYR A 91 -0.28 5.75 12.26
CA TYR A 91 -1.43 6.35 11.60
C TYR A 91 -2.73 5.88 12.29
N PHE A 92 -2.85 4.58 12.53
CA PHE A 92 -4.00 4.01 13.23
C PHE A 92 -4.22 4.63 14.60
N LYS A 93 -3.16 4.86 15.39
CA LYS A 93 -3.25 5.49 16.71
C LYS A 93 -3.91 6.87 16.67
N LYS A 94 -3.55 7.70 15.68
CA LYS A 94 -4.11 9.05 15.49
C LYS A 94 -5.56 9.03 14.99
N HIS A 95 -5.93 8.01 14.21
CA HIS A 95 -7.21 7.92 13.50
C HIS A 95 -8.07 6.72 13.95
N LYS A 96 -7.84 6.21 15.17
CA LYS A 96 -8.37 4.92 15.68
C LYS A 96 -9.87 4.76 15.49
N ALA A 97 -10.66 5.76 15.89
CA ALA A 97 -12.11 5.71 15.81
C ALA A 97 -12.62 5.58 14.35
N LYS A 98 -12.03 6.37 13.44
CA LYS A 98 -12.36 6.37 12.01
C LYS A 98 -12.01 5.03 11.38
N LEU A 99 -10.78 4.57 11.56
CA LEU A 99 -10.30 3.32 10.94
C LEU A 99 -10.98 2.08 11.51
N THR A 100 -11.32 2.07 12.80
CA THR A 100 -12.15 1.00 13.39
C THR A 100 -13.53 0.94 12.74
N THR A 101 -14.13 2.10 12.49
CA THR A 101 -15.45 2.18 11.82
C THR A 101 -15.36 1.71 10.38
N LEU A 102 -14.34 2.15 9.65
CA LEU A 102 -14.11 1.73 8.26
C LEU A 102 -13.86 0.21 8.16
N ALA A 103 -13.01 -0.35 9.03
CA ALA A 103 -12.74 -1.78 9.06
C ALA A 103 -14.02 -2.60 9.28
N LYS A 104 -14.82 -2.26 10.30
CA LYS A 104 -16.08 -2.96 10.61
C LYS A 104 -17.13 -2.84 9.50
N LYS A 105 -17.08 -1.77 8.69
CA LYS A 105 -18.02 -1.53 7.59
C LYS A 105 -17.63 -2.23 6.29
N HIS A 106 -16.33 -2.36 6.03
CA HIS A 106 -15.82 -2.77 4.71
C HIS A 106 -15.10 -4.12 4.67
N LEU A 107 -14.86 -4.75 5.82
CA LEU A 107 -14.29 -6.09 5.96
C LEU A 107 -15.34 -7.04 6.54
N SER A 108 -15.12 -8.35 6.37
CA SER A 108 -15.86 -9.34 7.15
C SER A 108 -15.52 -9.22 8.65
N LYS A 109 -16.35 -9.81 9.52
CA LYS A 109 -16.15 -9.75 10.97
C LYS A 109 -14.77 -10.27 11.38
N ASP A 110 -14.39 -11.44 10.85
CA ASP A 110 -13.14 -12.12 11.20
C ASP A 110 -11.92 -11.34 10.68
N GLU A 111 -12.00 -10.80 9.45
CA GLU A 111 -10.95 -9.94 8.89
C GLU A 111 -10.78 -8.65 9.69
N ALA A 112 -11.89 -8.00 10.06
CA ALA A 112 -11.85 -6.79 10.89
C ALA A 112 -11.25 -7.08 12.26
N GLU A 113 -11.59 -8.20 12.88
CA GLU A 113 -11.08 -8.60 14.18
C GLU A 113 -9.56 -8.85 14.13
N ALA A 114 -9.08 -9.63 13.16
CA ALA A 114 -7.65 -9.90 12.99
C ALA A 114 -6.83 -8.62 12.75
N VAL A 115 -7.26 -7.78 11.80
CA VAL A 115 -6.54 -6.55 11.45
C VAL A 115 -6.57 -5.55 12.60
N LEU A 116 -7.72 -5.35 13.25
CA LEU A 116 -7.82 -4.41 14.36
C LEU A 116 -7.07 -4.92 15.59
N PHE A 117 -7.05 -6.23 15.85
CA PHE A 117 -6.24 -6.79 16.92
C PHE A 117 -4.75 -6.48 16.71
N GLY A 118 -4.21 -6.78 15.52
CA GLY A 118 -2.83 -6.46 15.18
C GLY A 118 -2.52 -4.97 15.27
N LEU A 119 -3.40 -4.11 14.74
CA LEU A 119 -3.22 -2.66 14.80
C LEU A 119 -3.25 -2.11 16.23
N ASN A 120 -4.17 -2.59 17.07
CA ASN A 120 -4.21 -2.17 18.47
C ASN A 120 -2.93 -2.60 19.20
N ALA A 121 -2.55 -3.88 19.09
CA ALA A 121 -1.34 -4.41 19.71
C ALA A 121 -0.08 -3.64 19.31
N MET A 122 0.09 -3.34 18.01
CA MET A 122 1.24 -2.57 17.54
C MET A 122 1.17 -1.10 17.98
N SER A 123 -0.02 -0.47 17.93
CA SER A 123 -0.20 0.95 18.27
C SER A 123 0.06 1.29 19.74
N GLU A 124 -0.17 0.33 20.64
CA GLU A 124 0.14 0.46 22.06
C GLU A 124 1.66 0.48 22.31
N ASN A 125 2.44 -0.14 21.42
CA ASN A 125 3.90 -0.22 21.51
C ASN A 125 4.65 0.89 20.75
N VAL A 126 3.96 1.71 19.93
CA VAL A 126 4.57 2.79 19.11
C VAL A 126 5.33 3.83 19.95
N ASP A 127 4.94 4.05 21.22
CA ASP A 127 5.62 5.04 22.09
C ASP A 127 6.79 4.44 22.90
N LEU A 128 6.89 3.12 23.00
CA LEU A 128 7.94 2.47 23.82
C LEU A 128 9.35 2.62 23.22
N GLY A 129 9.46 2.80 21.90
CA GLY A 129 10.73 3.05 21.22
C GLY A 129 11.31 4.46 21.45
N ASN A 130 10.48 5.39 21.94
CA ASN A 130 10.88 6.76 22.29
C ASN A 130 10.90 7.00 23.80
N ASP A 131 10.66 5.98 24.62
CA ASP A 131 10.81 6.09 26.06
C ASP A 131 12.31 6.14 26.41
N PRO A 132 12.83 7.26 26.93
CA PRO A 132 14.23 7.38 27.33
C PRO A 132 14.62 6.39 28.44
N SER A 133 13.67 5.74 29.11
CA SER A 133 13.92 4.70 30.11
C SER A 133 14.16 3.30 29.53
N VAL A 134 13.80 3.05 28.26
CA VAL A 134 14.03 1.79 27.53
C VAL A 134 15.41 1.75 26.88
N LYS A 135 16.01 2.92 26.60
CA LYS A 135 17.44 3.03 26.25
C LYS A 135 18.29 2.89 27.53
N LYS A 136 18.40 1.68 28.04
CA LYS A 136 19.40 1.32 29.05
C LYS A 136 20.39 0.31 28.49
#